data_AF-A0A954YAH6-F1
#
_entry.id   AF-A0A954YAH6-F1
#
_cell.length_a   1.000
_cell.length_b   1.000
_cell.length_c   1.000
_cell.angle_alpha   90.00
_cell.angle_beta   90.00
_cell.angle_gamma   90.00
#
_symmetry.space_group_name_H-M   'P 1'
#
loop_
_entity.id
_entity.type
_entity.pdbx_description
1 polymer ?
#
loop_
_entity_poly.entity_id
_entity_poly.type
_entity_poly.pdbx_seq_one_letter_code
_entity_poly.pdbx_strand_id
1 'polypeptide(L)'
;MYGVSRARGTARSSTPTRDSLLGENLEYVPFPELGGRRRPRPDSRNTAWRNESFRGYADYMETPVFYAEINRLLALARRKPTAVMCAEAVWWRCTAR
;
A
#
# COMPACT_ATOMS: atom_id res chain seq x y z
N MET A 1 0.07 -2.99 -0.77
CA MET A 1 1.32 -3.62 -1.21
C MET A 1 2.36 -3.57 -0.10
N TYR A 2 2.13 -3.94 1.17
CA TYR A 2 2.97 -3.34 2.21
C TYR A 2 3.22 -4.20 3.44
N GLY A 3 4.49 -4.41 3.78
CA GLY A 3 4.93 -4.77 5.13
C GLY A 3 6.46 -4.77 5.17
N VAL A 4 7.08 -3.80 5.86
CA VAL A 4 8.52 -3.69 6.09
C VAL A 4 8.77 -3.76 7.60
N SER A 5 9.47 -4.76 8.10
CA SER A 5 9.81 -4.84 9.54
C SER A 5 11.22 -4.34 9.84
N ARG A 6 11.33 -3.38 10.77
CA ARG A 6 12.47 -2.64 11.37
C ARG A 6 13.92 -2.94 10.94
N ALA A 7 14.63 -1.88 10.49
CA ALA A 7 16.05 -1.66 10.80
C ALA A 7 16.21 -0.26 11.44
N ARG A 8 17.03 -0.18 12.50
CA ARG A 8 17.45 1.09 13.11
C ARG A 8 18.43 1.75 12.15
N GLY A 9 18.03 2.83 11.46
CA GLY A 9 18.94 3.60 10.63
C GLY A 9 18.22 4.48 9.62
N THR A 10 18.65 5.73 9.53
CA THR A 10 18.13 6.77 8.63
C THR A 10 18.21 6.33 7.17
N ALA A 11 17.07 6.07 6.52
CA ALA A 11 17.04 5.62 5.13
C ALA A 11 17.26 6.79 4.15
N ARG A 12 18.35 6.72 3.41
CA ARG A 12 18.59 7.49 2.17
C ARG A 12 17.76 6.90 1.03
N SER A 13 17.32 7.76 0.12
CA SER A 13 16.40 7.48 -0.98
C SER A 13 17.03 6.64 -2.10
N SER A 14 16.90 5.33 -2.04
CA SER A 14 16.90 4.42 -3.19
C SER A 14 15.87 3.33 -2.93
N THR A 15 15.08 2.92 -3.93
CA THR A 15 14.07 1.86 -3.75
C THR A 15 14.80 0.53 -3.54
N PRO A 16 14.78 -0.06 -2.34
CA PRO A 16 15.50 -1.30 -2.09
C PRO A 16 14.81 -2.45 -2.83
N THR A 17 15.59 -3.35 -3.41
CA THR A 17 15.07 -4.58 -4.01
C THR A 17 14.71 -5.58 -2.91
N ARG A 18 13.87 -6.57 -3.21
CA ARG A 18 13.54 -7.63 -2.24
C ARG A 18 14.80 -8.30 -1.68
N ASP A 19 15.78 -8.56 -2.53
CA ASP A 19 17.02 -9.24 -2.14
C ASP A 19 17.90 -8.34 -1.25
N SER A 20 17.93 -7.03 -1.50
CA SER A 20 18.66 -6.10 -0.64
C SER A 20 18.01 -5.94 0.73
N LEU A 21 16.69 -6.08 0.84
CA LEU A 21 15.97 -6.05 2.12
C LEU A 21 16.25 -7.29 2.96
N LEU A 22 16.28 -8.47 2.32
CA LEU A 22 16.58 -9.73 3.01
C LEU A 22 18.01 -9.73 3.58
N GLY A 23 18.97 -9.10 2.89
CA GLY A 23 20.33 -8.91 3.39
C GLY A 23 20.43 -8.04 4.65
N GLU A 24 19.44 -7.19 4.91
CA GLU A 24 19.38 -6.27 6.06
C GLU A 24 18.47 -6.79 7.19
N ASN A 25 18.08 -8.08 7.16
CA ASN A 25 17.09 -8.67 8.07
C ASN A 25 15.71 -7.99 8.03
N LEU A 26 15.35 -7.38 6.90
CA LEU A 26 14.05 -6.77 6.68
C LEU A 26 13.12 -7.77 6.00
N GLU A 27 12.02 -8.11 6.66
CA GLU A 27 10.97 -8.93 6.06
C GLU A 27 10.17 -8.10 5.04
N TYR A 28 9.97 -8.65 3.85
CA TYR A 28 9.15 -8.07 2.79
C TYR A 28 7.87 -8.88 2.58
N VAL A 29 6.72 -8.28 2.84
CA VAL A 29 5.41 -8.91 2.65
C VAL A 29 4.59 -8.14 1.59
N PRO A 30 4.26 -8.75 0.43
CA PRO A 30 3.44 -8.11 -0.57
C PRO A 30 1.94 -8.15 -0.20
N PHE A 31 1.25 -7.03 -0.41
CA PHE A 31 -0.22 -6.93 -0.28
C PHE A 31 -0.82 -6.33 -1.57
N PRO A 32 -0.88 -7.08 -2.68
CA PRO A 32 -1.28 -6.54 -3.99
C PRO A 32 -2.69 -5.91 -3.97
N GLU A 33 -3.57 -6.41 -3.12
CA GLU A 33 -4.93 -5.92 -2.96
C GLU A 33 -5.01 -4.53 -2.32
N LEU A 34 -4.06 -4.14 -1.46
CA LEU A 34 -4.04 -2.81 -0.83
C LEU A 34 -3.45 -1.71 -1.73
N GLY A 35 -3.58 -1.85 -3.03
CA GLY A 35 -3.04 -0.90 -3.99
C GLY A 35 -3.52 -1.19 -5.41
N GLY A 36 -2.96 -0.44 -6.35
CA GLY A 36 -3.32 -0.54 -7.75
C GLY A 36 -4.55 0.30 -8.12
N ARG A 37 -4.63 0.62 -9.42
CA ARG A 37 -5.71 1.43 -9.97
C ARG A 37 -6.99 0.60 -10.03
N ARG A 38 -8.11 1.25 -9.74
CA ARG A 38 -9.46 0.68 -9.78
C ARG A 38 -10.36 1.60 -10.59
N ARG A 39 -11.32 1.03 -11.29
CA ARG A 39 -12.36 1.81 -11.98
C ARG A 39 -13.50 2.08 -11.01
N PRO A 40 -14.06 3.31 -11.00
CA PRO A 40 -15.23 3.61 -10.21
C PRO A 40 -16.42 2.77 -10.65
N ARG A 41 -17.28 2.44 -9.68
CA ARG A 41 -18.55 1.78 -9.98
C ARG A 41 -19.49 2.78 -10.63
N PRO A 42 -20.36 2.36 -11.57
CA PRO A 42 -21.34 3.26 -12.17
C PRO A 42 -22.27 3.92 -11.14
N ASP A 43 -22.55 3.23 -10.04
CA ASP A 43 -23.39 3.63 -8.91
C ASP A 43 -22.56 4.12 -7.70
N SER A 44 -21.32 4.57 -7.93
CA SER A 44 -20.43 5.04 -6.87
C SER A 44 -21.07 6.15 -6.04
N ARG A 45 -21.11 5.94 -4.72
CA ARG A 45 -21.51 6.96 -3.73
C ARG A 45 -20.42 7.99 -3.49
N ASN A 46 -19.20 7.71 -3.94
CA ASN A 46 -17.98 8.49 -3.73
C ASN A 46 -17.85 9.64 -4.75
N THR A 47 -18.95 10.37 -5.00
CA THR A 47 -19.04 11.41 -6.05
C THR A 47 -18.25 12.67 -5.74
N ALA A 48 -17.89 12.90 -4.47
CA ALA A 48 -17.05 14.03 -4.04
C ALA A 48 -15.64 13.99 -4.68
N TRP A 49 -15.17 12.82 -5.09
CA TRP A 49 -13.89 12.68 -5.77
C TRP A 49 -13.99 13.10 -7.25
N ARG A 50 -13.23 14.13 -7.62
CA ARG A 50 -13.13 14.63 -9.00
C ARG A 50 -12.36 13.70 -9.94
N ASN A 51 -11.34 13.00 -9.41
CA ASN A 51 -10.55 12.04 -10.17
C ASN A 51 -11.19 10.64 -10.08
N GLU A 52 -11.48 10.04 -11.22
CA GLU A 52 -12.03 8.69 -11.34
C GLU A 52 -11.19 7.62 -10.65
N SER A 53 -9.86 7.76 -10.64
CA SER A 53 -8.94 6.84 -9.95
C SER A 53 -9.18 6.81 -8.45
N PHE A 54 -9.33 7.99 -7.84
CA PHE A 54 -9.59 8.10 -6.40
C PHE A 54 -10.99 7.61 -6.07
N ARG A 55 -11.97 7.93 -6.91
CA ARG A 55 -13.33 7.42 -6.77
C ARG A 55 -13.35 5.89 -6.81
N GLY A 56 -12.71 5.28 -7.81
CA GLY A 56 -12.66 3.83 -7.92
C GLY A 56 -11.89 3.16 -6.82
N TYR A 57 -10.84 3.81 -6.31
CA TYR A 57 -10.16 3.30 -5.12
C TYR A 57 -11.04 3.42 -3.87
N ALA A 58 -11.77 4.52 -3.69
CA ALA A 58 -12.74 4.69 -2.60
C ALA A 58 -13.84 3.62 -2.63
N ASP A 59 -14.42 3.35 -3.79
CA ASP A 59 -15.40 2.27 -3.96
C ASP A 59 -14.81 0.89 -3.62
N TYR A 60 -13.54 0.68 -3.95
CA TYR A 60 -12.84 -0.56 -3.63
C TYR A 60 -12.52 -0.68 -2.13
N MET A 61 -12.25 0.43 -1.43
CA MET A 61 -12.04 0.42 0.02
C MET A 61 -13.28 -0.05 0.80
N GLU A 62 -14.47 0.06 0.20
CA GLU A 62 -15.73 -0.44 0.76
C GLU A 62 -15.95 -1.95 0.51
N THR A 63 -15.03 -2.64 -0.19
CA THR A 63 -15.18 -4.07 -0.48
C THR A 63 -14.71 -4.97 0.67
N PRO A 64 -15.34 -6.14 0.86
CA PRO A 64 -14.86 -7.14 1.83
C PRO A 64 -13.41 -7.57 1.60
N VAL A 65 -12.96 -7.61 0.33
CA VAL A 65 -11.58 -7.95 -0.04
C VAL A 65 -10.59 -6.94 0.54
N PHE A 66 -10.87 -5.64 0.37
CA PHE A 66 -10.04 -4.60 0.96
C PHE A 66 -10.02 -4.70 2.49
N TYR A 67 -11.17 -4.91 3.12
CA TYR A 67 -11.27 -5.08 4.57
C TYR A 67 -10.46 -6.28 5.09
N ALA A 68 -10.48 -7.42 4.40
CA ALA A 68 -9.69 -8.59 4.79
C ALA A 68 -8.18 -8.28 4.76
N GLU A 69 -7.73 -7.64 3.68
CA GLU A 69 -6.31 -7.39 3.46
C GLU A 69 -5.76 -6.27 4.35
N ILE A 70 -6.55 -5.23 4.64
CA ILE A 70 -6.14 -4.17 5.56
C ILE A 70 -6.05 -4.70 6.99
N ASN A 71 -6.97 -5.60 7.38
CA ASN A 71 -6.91 -6.25 8.69
C ASN A 71 -5.69 -7.17 8.81
N ARG A 72 -5.33 -7.89 7.75
CA ARG A 72 -4.09 -8.69 7.71
C ARG A 72 -2.86 -7.80 7.90
N LEU A 73 -2.82 -6.63 7.27
CA LEU A 73 -1.73 -5.65 7.46
C LEU A 73 -1.71 -5.12 8.89
N LEU A 74 -2.85 -4.72 9.45
CA LEU A 74 -2.95 -4.22 10.82
C LEU A 74 -2.53 -5.29 11.84
N ALA A 75 -2.90 -6.55 11.63
CA ALA A 75 -2.46 -7.66 12.47
C ALA A 75 -0.94 -7.87 12.42
N LEU A 76 -0.31 -7.67 11.27
CA LEU A 76 1.16 -7.69 11.13
C LEU A 76 1.80 -6.53 11.90
N ALA A 77 1.26 -5.31 11.70
CA ALA A 77 1.76 -4.08 12.31
C ALA A 77 1.67 -4.07 13.85
N ARG A 78 0.68 -4.77 14.42
CA ARG A 78 0.54 -4.95 15.87
C ARG A 78 1.64 -5.84 16.48
N ARG A 79 2.19 -6.78 15.71
CA ARG A 79 3.19 -7.73 16.22
C ARG A 79 4.62 -7.20 16.15
N LYS A 80 4.91 -6.31 15.20
CA LYS A 80 6.27 -5.81 14.94
C LYS A 80 6.25 -4.44 14.27
N PRO A 81 7.27 -3.59 14.52
CA PRO A 81 7.35 -2.28 13.87
C PRO A 81 7.32 -2.44 12.36
N THR A 82 6.29 -1.88 11.72
CA THR A 82 5.99 -2.08 10.31
C THR A 82 5.98 -0.74 9.57
N ALA A 83 6.77 -0.62 8.51
CA ALA A 83 6.70 0.46 7.53
C ALA A 83 5.95 0.00 6.28
N VAL A 84 5.25 0.94 5.65
CA VAL A 84 4.38 0.74 4.49
C VAL A 84 4.88 1.69 3.40
N MET A 85 5.32 1.15 2.26
CA MET A 85 5.97 1.92 1.19
C MET A 85 5.37 1.61 -0.17
N CYS A 86 4.82 2.62 -0.86
CA CYS A 86 4.38 2.54 -2.25
C CYS A 86 5.49 1.95 -3.15
N ALA A 87 5.19 0.98 -4.02
CA ALA A 87 6.21 0.42 -4.94
C ALA A 87 6.21 1.07 -6.33
N GLU A 88 5.65 2.27 -6.47
CA GLU A 88 5.90 3.05 -7.67
C GLU A 88 7.31 3.62 -7.62
N ALA A 89 8.00 3.62 -8.76
CA ALA A 89 9.39 4.06 -8.87
C ALA A 89 9.60 5.53 -8.44
N VAL A 90 8.54 6.32 -8.34
CA VAL A 90 8.58 7.74 -8.03
C VAL A 90 7.43 8.10 -7.08
N TRP A 91 7.81 8.48 -5.86
CA TRP A 91 6.91 8.70 -4.73
C TRP A 91 5.83 9.76 -5.00
N TRP A 92 6.09 10.76 -5.84
CA TRP A 92 5.12 11.81 -6.20
C TRP A 92 4.05 11.35 -7.20
N ARG A 93 4.16 10.15 -7.76
CA ARG A 93 3.14 9.56 -8.64
C ARG A 93 2.20 8.59 -7.90
N CYS A 94 2.57 8.14 -6.70
CA CYS A 94 1.85 7.16 -5.88
C CYS A 94 0.41 7.53 -5.56
N THR A 95 0.12 8.82 -5.54
CA THR A 95 -1.18 9.35 -5.13
C THR A 95 -1.67 10.44 -6.05
N ALA A 96 -1.02 10.69 -7.21
CA ALA A 96 -1.32 11.85 -8.06
C ALA A 96 -2.02 11.52 -9.39
N ARG A 97 -2.31 10.24 -9.68
CA ARG A 97 -2.90 9.82 -10.97
C ARG A 97 -4.15 8.95 -10.84
#